data_AF-A0A6A3VXG6-F1
#
_entry.id   AF-A0A6A3VXG6-F1
#
_cell.length_a   1.000
_cell.length_b   1.000
_cell.length_c   1.000
_cell.angle_alpha   90.00
_cell.angle_beta   90.00
_cell.angle_gamma   90.00
#
_symmetry.space_group_name_H-M   'P 1'
#
loop_
_entity.id
_entity.type
_entity.pdbx_description
1 polymer ?
#
loop_
_entity_poly.entity_id
_entity_poly.type
_entity_poly.pdbx_seq_one_letter_code
_entity_poly.pdbx_strand_id
1 'polypeptide(L)'
;MALYAASSETVSPASKKNILTVNTLRFERMLHSAACASWFEKNLRCTKPTFVRIASFLEQHGIRFAAAKVKKNSYEKKVTAALYFLGSAGGYREAGGAMGMARSYVMEITTEVVRVLTGAASAVISIPRSRQRWRAVEDEFASRHGYPGVAGAIDGSLLAIECPDKFDGFYCRKCYPALNVQAVLLRTTSS
;
A
#
# COMPACT_ATOMS: atom_id res chain seq x y z
N MET A 1 43.36 49.79 -15.43
CA MET A 1 43.81 49.14 -14.18
C MET A 1 42.73 48.12 -13.80
N ALA A 2 42.89 46.85 -14.15
CA ALA A 2 43.54 45.79 -13.35
C ALA A 2 42.75 45.51 -12.05
N LEU A 3 42.41 44.30 -11.62
CA LEU A 3 42.51 42.89 -12.04
C LEU A 3 41.77 42.14 -10.91
N TYR A 4 41.02 41.07 -11.19
CA TYR A 4 41.13 39.77 -10.49
C TYR A 4 40.01 38.82 -10.92
N ALA A 5 40.44 37.66 -11.42
CA ALA A 5 39.62 36.48 -11.63
C ALA A 5 39.41 35.74 -10.29
N ALA A 6 38.23 35.16 -10.12
CA ALA A 6 38.05 33.97 -9.31
C ALA A 6 37.09 33.05 -10.07
N SER A 7 37.62 31.92 -10.51
CA SER A 7 36.92 30.81 -11.15
C SER A 7 35.80 30.30 -10.25
N SER A 8 34.56 30.31 -10.73
CA SER A 8 33.49 29.49 -10.16
C SER A 8 33.23 28.35 -11.13
N GLU A 9 33.58 27.15 -10.69
CA GLU A 9 33.38 25.88 -11.38
C GLU A 9 31.96 25.78 -11.94
N THR A 10 31.87 25.46 -13.22
CA THR A 10 30.61 25.06 -13.84
C THR A 10 30.23 23.69 -13.28
N VAL A 11 29.40 23.68 -12.23
CA VAL A 11 28.75 22.47 -11.74
C VAL A 11 27.84 21.98 -12.85
N SER A 12 28.36 21.06 -13.66
CA SER A 12 27.60 20.27 -14.63
C SER A 12 26.38 19.70 -13.90
N PRO A 13 25.15 19.94 -14.38
CA PRO A 13 23.97 19.40 -13.73
C PRO A 13 24.10 17.88 -13.78
N ALA A 14 24.35 17.29 -12.61
CA ALA A 14 24.44 15.86 -12.43
C ALA A 14 23.28 15.21 -13.18
N SER A 15 23.62 14.41 -14.19
CA SER A 15 22.67 13.62 -14.98
C SER A 15 21.69 12.97 -14.01
N LYS A 16 20.43 13.44 -14.03
CA LYS A 16 19.33 12.80 -13.34
C LYS A 16 19.14 11.44 -14.00
N LYS A 17 19.90 10.44 -13.55
CA LYS A 17 19.66 9.05 -13.91
C LYS A 17 18.25 8.75 -13.43
N ASN A 18 17.37 8.52 -14.38
CA ASN A 18 16.01 8.12 -14.12
C ASN A 18 16.07 6.68 -13.58
N ILE A 19 16.18 6.51 -12.26
CA ILE A 19 16.24 5.20 -11.56
C ILE A 19 14.85 4.54 -11.55
N LEU A 20 14.07 4.67 -12.63
CA LEU A 20 12.72 4.11 -12.73
C LEU A 20 12.61 2.98 -13.76
N THR A 21 13.68 2.69 -14.50
CA THR A 21 13.74 1.49 -15.35
C THR A 21 14.61 0.44 -14.68
N VAL A 22 14.14 -0.10 -13.55
CA VAL A 22 14.71 -1.35 -13.03
C VAL A 22 14.34 -2.44 -14.03
N ASN A 23 15.29 -2.77 -14.92
CA ASN A 23 15.07 -3.59 -16.10
C ASN A 23 14.67 -5.06 -15.81
N THR A 24 14.59 -5.47 -14.55
CA THR A 24 13.87 -6.64 -14.04
C THR A 24 14.05 -6.55 -12.52
N LEU A 25 12.97 -6.43 -11.73
CA LEU A 25 13.11 -6.47 -10.27
C LEU A 25 13.79 -7.78 -9.85
N ARG A 26 14.99 -7.69 -9.25
CA ARG A 26 15.67 -8.84 -8.61
C ARG A 26 15.07 -9.04 -7.22
N PHE A 27 13.81 -9.44 -7.21
CA PHE A 27 12.97 -9.49 -6.02
C PHE A 27 13.60 -10.32 -4.87
N GLU A 28 14.23 -11.45 -5.18
CA GLU A 28 14.95 -12.28 -4.19
C GLU A 28 15.99 -11.49 -3.39
N ARG A 29 16.79 -10.65 -4.06
CA ARG A 29 17.78 -9.83 -3.35
C ARG A 29 17.12 -8.73 -2.51
N MET A 30 15.97 -8.22 -2.97
CA MET A 30 15.20 -7.22 -2.23
C MET A 30 14.53 -7.81 -0.98
N LEU A 31 14.11 -9.08 -1.02
CA LEU A 31 13.61 -9.81 0.13
C LEU A 31 14.63 -9.97 1.25
N HIS A 32 15.93 -9.97 0.95
CA HIS A 32 16.96 -10.10 2.00
C HIS A 32 17.58 -8.75 2.40
N SER A 33 17.43 -7.70 1.58
CA SER A 33 17.97 -6.38 1.89
C SER A 33 17.02 -5.56 2.81
N ALA A 34 17.58 -4.95 3.86
CA ALA A 34 16.86 -3.98 4.69
C ALA A 34 16.67 -2.63 3.97
N ALA A 35 17.58 -2.28 3.05
CA ALA A 35 17.52 -1.03 2.28
C ALA A 35 16.31 -0.95 1.33
N CYS A 36 15.60 -2.06 1.11
CA CYS A 36 14.43 -2.13 0.26
C CYS A 36 13.10 -1.97 1.02
N ALA A 37 13.10 -1.74 2.34
CA ALA A 37 11.85 -1.64 3.13
C ALA A 37 10.87 -0.60 2.57
N SER A 38 11.38 0.60 2.22
CA SER A 38 10.57 1.68 1.63
C SER A 38 9.95 1.31 0.28
N TRP A 39 10.54 0.36 -0.46
CA TRP A 39 9.98 -0.13 -1.71
C TRP A 39 8.71 -0.94 -1.47
N PHE A 40 8.67 -1.78 -0.42
CA PHE A 40 7.47 -2.56 -0.08
C PHE A 40 6.31 -1.63 0.29
N GLU A 41 6.58 -0.62 1.11
CA GLU A 41 5.54 0.32 1.52
C GLU A 41 5.02 1.14 0.33
N LYS A 42 5.92 1.62 -0.53
CA LYS A 42 5.57 2.43 -1.69
C LYS A 42 4.81 1.66 -2.78
N ASN A 43 5.18 0.41 -3.03
CA ASN A 43 4.67 -0.35 -4.18
C ASN A 43 3.67 -1.43 -3.82
N LEU A 44 3.73 -1.98 -2.61
CA LEU A 44 2.84 -3.04 -2.13
C LEU A 44 1.90 -2.58 -0.99
N ARG A 45 2.01 -1.32 -0.54
CA ARG A 45 1.24 -0.73 0.57
C ARG A 45 1.34 -1.51 1.88
N CYS A 46 2.44 -2.23 2.09
CA CYS A 46 2.67 -2.98 3.31
C CYS A 46 4.15 -2.99 3.67
N THR A 47 4.46 -3.23 4.94
CA THR A 47 5.84 -3.42 5.38
C THR A 47 6.35 -4.80 4.94
N LYS A 48 7.67 -4.98 4.88
CA LYS A 48 8.28 -6.28 4.58
C LYS A 48 7.85 -7.41 5.55
N PRO A 49 7.80 -7.21 6.89
CA PRO A 49 7.23 -8.21 7.79
C PRO A 49 5.78 -8.55 7.50
N THR A 50 4.95 -7.54 7.17
CA THR A 50 3.55 -7.76 6.78
C THR A 50 3.46 -8.56 5.48
N PHE A 51 4.31 -8.29 4.50
CA PHE A 51 4.40 -9.08 3.27
C PHE A 51 4.66 -10.56 3.56
N VAL A 52 5.62 -10.87 4.43
CA VAL A 52 5.92 -12.27 4.80
C VAL A 52 4.70 -12.92 5.46
N ARG A 53 4.00 -12.22 6.36
CA ARG A 53 2.77 -12.72 6.98
C ARG A 53 1.67 -12.99 5.95
N ILE A 54 1.50 -12.11 4.97
CA ILE A 54 0.53 -12.31 3.87
C ILE A 54 0.93 -13.54 3.04
N ALA A 55 2.20 -13.67 2.70
CA ALA A 55 2.70 -14.82 1.93
C ALA A 55 2.46 -16.14 2.68
N SER A 56 2.76 -16.21 3.98
CA SER A 56 2.45 -17.40 4.80
C SER A 56 0.95 -17.65 4.92
N PHE A 57 0.14 -16.61 5.05
CA PHE A 57 -1.32 -16.72 5.11
C PHE A 57 -1.88 -17.34 3.83
N LEU A 58 -1.45 -16.87 2.65
CA LEU A 58 -1.88 -17.42 1.36
C LEU A 58 -1.51 -18.90 1.20
N GLU A 59 -0.31 -19.27 1.67
CA GLU A 59 0.15 -20.66 1.65
C GLU A 59 -0.71 -21.57 2.55
N GLN A 60 -1.01 -21.13 3.76
CA GLN A 60 -1.89 -21.84 4.69
C GLN A 60 -3.31 -22.03 4.14
N HIS A 61 -3.78 -21.09 3.32
CA HIS A 61 -5.10 -21.17 2.67
C HIS A 61 -5.06 -21.89 1.31
N GLY A 62 -3.97 -22.61 1.02
CA GLY A 62 -3.89 -23.54 -0.10
C GLY A 62 -3.80 -22.87 -1.47
N ILE A 63 -3.13 -21.73 -1.56
CA ILE A 63 -2.89 -21.06 -2.85
C ILE A 63 -2.18 -21.98 -3.84
N ARG A 64 -2.67 -22.04 -5.08
CA ARG A 64 -2.10 -22.89 -6.13
C ARG A 64 -1.92 -22.09 -7.41
N PHE A 65 -0.72 -21.60 -7.62
CA PHE A 65 -0.38 -20.97 -8.90
C PHE A 65 -0.32 -22.03 -9.99
N ALA A 66 -0.85 -21.68 -11.17
CA ALA A 66 -0.70 -22.50 -12.36
C ALA A 66 0.76 -22.92 -12.55
N ALA A 67 0.96 -24.20 -12.83
CA ALA A 67 2.26 -24.76 -13.20
C ALA A 67 2.62 -24.25 -14.61
N ALA A 68 2.92 -22.96 -14.73
CA ALA A 68 3.55 -22.46 -15.93
C ALA A 68 4.86 -23.25 -16.12
N LYS A 69 5.17 -23.62 -17.38
CA LYS A 69 6.36 -24.36 -17.85
C LYS A 69 7.73 -23.81 -17.38
N VAL A 70 7.76 -22.79 -16.52
CA VAL A 70 8.96 -22.04 -16.20
C VAL A 70 9.15 -21.99 -14.69
N LYS A 71 10.06 -22.83 -14.19
CA LYS A 71 10.68 -22.81 -12.85
C LYS A 71 11.45 -21.50 -12.54
N LYS A 72 11.12 -20.36 -13.18
CA LYS A 72 11.96 -19.13 -13.16
C LYS A 72 11.49 -18.09 -12.16
N ASN A 73 10.24 -18.15 -11.68
CA ASN A 73 9.73 -17.21 -10.68
C ASN A 73 9.37 -17.95 -9.39
N SER A 74 9.96 -17.50 -8.28
CA SER A 74 9.68 -17.98 -6.92
C SER A 74 8.23 -17.72 -6.50
N TYR A 75 7.83 -18.35 -5.40
CA TYR A 75 6.53 -18.13 -4.78
C TYR A 75 6.33 -16.67 -4.40
N GLU A 76 7.30 -16.09 -3.71
CA GLU A 76 7.27 -14.73 -3.18
C GLU A 76 7.23 -13.71 -4.30
N LYS A 77 7.93 -13.95 -5.41
CA LYS A 77 7.85 -13.08 -6.59
C LYS A 77 6.45 -13.09 -7.22
N LYS A 78 5.74 -14.21 -7.20
CA LYS A 78 4.33 -14.29 -7.66
C LYS A 78 3.40 -13.53 -6.71
N VAL A 79 3.53 -13.75 -5.40
CA VAL A 79 2.77 -12.99 -4.38
C VAL A 79 3.00 -11.48 -4.55
N THR A 80 4.24 -11.08 -4.81
CA THR A 80 4.60 -9.68 -5.07
C THR A 80 3.95 -9.14 -6.33
N ALA A 81 3.91 -9.90 -7.41
CA ALA A 81 3.24 -9.47 -8.64
C ALA A 81 1.75 -9.17 -8.40
N ALA A 82 1.07 -10.03 -7.62
CA ALA A 82 -0.32 -9.80 -7.25
C ALA A 82 -0.48 -8.56 -6.35
N LEU A 83 0.30 -8.46 -5.27
CA LEU A 83 0.23 -7.33 -4.34
C LEU A 83 0.62 -6.01 -5.00
N TYR A 84 1.57 -6.03 -5.92
CA TYR A 84 1.95 -4.85 -6.70
C TYR A 84 0.77 -4.39 -7.57
N PHE A 85 0.10 -5.32 -8.25
CA PHE A 85 -1.10 -4.99 -9.01
C PHE A 85 -2.19 -4.40 -8.10
N LEU A 86 -2.53 -5.06 -6.99
CA LEU A 86 -3.56 -4.61 -6.03
C LEU A 86 -3.22 -3.28 -5.34
N GLY A 87 -1.93 -3.02 -5.10
CA GLY A 87 -1.45 -1.78 -4.47
C GLY A 87 -1.25 -0.62 -5.45
N SER A 88 -1.09 -0.91 -6.74
CA SER A 88 -0.91 0.10 -7.78
C SER A 88 -2.26 0.60 -8.32
N ALA A 89 -2.30 1.83 -8.82
CA ALA A 89 -3.41 2.31 -9.66
C ALA A 89 -3.24 1.85 -11.13
N GLY A 90 -2.31 0.93 -11.38
CA GLY A 90 -1.85 0.53 -12.70
C GLY A 90 -2.52 -0.72 -13.25
N GLY A 91 -2.31 -0.96 -14.54
CA GLY A 91 -2.83 -2.14 -15.23
C GLY A 91 -1.91 -3.36 -15.16
N TYR A 92 -2.41 -4.53 -15.54
CA TYR A 92 -1.62 -5.78 -15.61
C TYR A 92 -0.36 -5.69 -16.48
N ARG A 93 -0.34 -4.80 -17.49
CA ARG A 93 0.84 -4.58 -18.35
C ARG A 93 1.99 -3.94 -17.58
N GLU A 94 1.69 -3.00 -16.70
CA GLU A 94 2.68 -2.31 -15.87
C GLU A 94 3.21 -3.24 -14.78
N ALA A 95 2.33 -4.00 -14.13
CA ALA A 95 2.72 -5.03 -13.18
C ALA A 95 3.62 -6.11 -13.83
N GLY A 96 3.26 -6.55 -15.05
CA GLY A 96 4.08 -7.46 -15.86
C GLY A 96 5.46 -6.88 -16.18
N GLY A 97 5.52 -5.63 -16.61
CA GLY A 97 6.77 -4.90 -16.88
C GLY A 97 7.68 -4.83 -15.66
N ALA A 98 7.14 -4.44 -14.50
CA ALA A 98 7.90 -4.35 -13.25
C ALA A 98 8.49 -5.70 -12.83
N MET A 99 7.71 -6.78 -12.98
CA MET A 99 8.09 -8.12 -12.52
C MET A 99 8.85 -8.95 -13.56
N GLY A 100 8.99 -8.46 -14.80
CA GLY A 100 9.52 -9.23 -15.92
C GLY A 100 8.65 -10.46 -16.23
N MET A 101 7.33 -10.31 -16.16
CA MET A 101 6.34 -11.36 -16.39
C MET A 101 5.41 -10.99 -17.54
N ALA A 102 4.93 -12.00 -18.27
CA ALA A 102 3.88 -11.80 -19.28
C ALA A 102 2.59 -11.31 -18.61
N ARG A 103 1.84 -10.44 -19.30
CA ARG A 103 0.56 -9.89 -18.81
C ARG A 103 -0.43 -10.98 -18.38
N SER A 104 -0.62 -12.00 -19.22
CA SER A 104 -1.51 -13.13 -18.94
C SER A 104 -1.10 -13.87 -17.67
N TYR A 105 0.20 -14.04 -17.45
CA TYR A 105 0.71 -14.72 -16.27
C TYR A 105 0.47 -13.95 -14.97
N VAL A 106 0.65 -12.62 -14.99
CA VAL A 106 0.29 -11.78 -13.84
C VAL A 106 -1.20 -11.83 -13.58
N MET A 107 -2.04 -11.84 -14.62
CA MET A 107 -3.48 -11.95 -14.47
C MET A 107 -3.90 -13.27 -13.80
N GLU A 108 -3.32 -14.40 -14.21
CA GLU A 108 -3.56 -15.71 -13.58
C GLU A 108 -3.13 -15.71 -12.10
N ILE A 109 -1.93 -15.20 -11.81
CA ILE A 109 -1.41 -15.07 -10.44
C ILE A 109 -2.35 -14.22 -9.57
N THR A 110 -2.73 -13.04 -10.04
CA THR A 110 -3.61 -12.13 -9.30
C THR A 110 -4.98 -12.75 -9.07
N THR A 111 -5.56 -13.40 -10.09
CA THR A 111 -6.87 -14.06 -9.98
C THR A 111 -6.85 -15.12 -8.87
N GLU A 112 -5.80 -15.93 -8.82
CA GLU A 112 -5.65 -16.96 -7.80
C GLU A 112 -5.46 -16.35 -6.39
N VAL A 113 -4.65 -15.31 -6.25
CA VAL A 113 -4.51 -14.58 -4.97
C VAL A 113 -5.86 -14.02 -4.51
N VAL A 114 -6.59 -13.35 -5.41
CA VAL A 114 -7.91 -12.77 -5.10
C VAL A 114 -8.91 -13.85 -4.71
N ARG A 115 -8.89 -15.02 -5.39
CA ARG A 115 -9.75 -16.16 -5.04
C ARG A 115 -9.52 -16.62 -3.61
N VAL A 116 -8.25 -16.81 -3.21
CA VAL A 116 -7.88 -17.23 -1.86
C VAL A 116 -8.25 -16.17 -0.82
N LEU A 117 -7.93 -14.89 -1.10
CA LEU A 117 -8.29 -13.78 -0.21
C LEU A 117 -9.80 -13.65 -0.02
N THR A 118 -10.58 -13.80 -1.09
CA THR A 118 -12.05 -13.76 -1.04
C THR A 118 -12.60 -14.92 -0.21
N GLY A 119 -12.05 -16.13 -0.37
CA GLY A 119 -12.44 -17.28 0.43
C GLY A 119 -12.15 -17.12 1.93
N ALA A 120 -11.08 -16.42 2.28
CA ALA A 120 -10.72 -16.14 3.67
C ALA A 120 -11.31 -14.83 4.22
N ALA A 121 -11.96 -14.02 3.39
CA ALA A 121 -12.38 -12.67 3.73
C ALA A 121 -13.33 -12.65 4.95
N SER A 122 -14.27 -13.61 5.05
CA SER A 122 -15.22 -13.67 6.17
C SER A 122 -14.59 -14.00 7.52
N ALA A 123 -13.42 -14.66 7.51
CA ALA A 123 -12.67 -14.97 8.72
C ALA A 123 -11.86 -13.77 9.23
N VAL A 124 -11.47 -12.87 8.33
CA VAL A 124 -10.62 -11.69 8.64
C VAL A 124 -11.45 -10.41 8.79
N ILE A 125 -12.48 -10.25 7.97
CA ILE A 125 -13.36 -9.09 7.89
C ILE A 125 -14.73 -9.52 8.38
N SER A 126 -14.98 -9.33 9.68
CA SER A 126 -16.27 -9.66 10.29
C SER A 126 -16.82 -8.46 11.06
N ILE A 127 -18.08 -8.12 10.79
CA ILE A 127 -18.80 -7.12 11.58
C ILE A 127 -19.25 -7.78 12.89
N PRO A 128 -18.99 -7.17 14.06
CA PRO A 128 -19.48 -7.67 15.33
C PRO A 128 -21.00 -7.88 15.31
N ARG A 129 -21.47 -9.03 15.80
CA ARG A 129 -22.92 -9.36 15.83
C ARG A 129 -23.54 -9.31 17.22
N SER A 130 -22.72 -9.23 18.28
CA SER A 130 -23.22 -9.21 19.66
C SER A 130 -22.83 -7.90 20.35
N ARG A 131 -23.67 -7.47 21.30
CA ARG A 131 -23.43 -6.26 22.11
C ARG A 131 -22.10 -6.31 22.85
N GLN A 132 -21.69 -7.49 23.32
CA GLN A 132 -20.40 -7.68 23.98
C GLN A 132 -19.22 -7.45 23.03
N ARG A 133 -19.29 -7.96 21.80
CA ARG A 133 -18.23 -7.73 20.80
C ARG A 133 -18.17 -6.27 20.38
N TRP A 134 -19.32 -5.60 20.25
CA TRP A 134 -19.36 -4.15 20.00
C TRP A 134 -18.72 -3.35 21.12
N ARG A 135 -19.00 -3.67 22.40
CA ARG A 135 -18.33 -3.04 23.54
C ARG A 135 -16.83 -3.26 23.54
N ALA A 136 -16.36 -4.48 23.23
CA ALA A 136 -14.93 -4.75 23.14
C ALA A 136 -14.25 -3.87 22.07
N VAL A 137 -14.91 -3.63 20.94
CA VAL A 137 -14.41 -2.71 19.91
C VAL A 137 -14.39 -1.26 20.42
N GLU A 138 -15.47 -0.81 21.07
CA GLU A 138 -15.54 0.54 21.70
C GLU A 138 -14.42 0.75 22.72
N ASP A 139 -14.16 -0.23 23.58
CA ASP A 139 -13.12 -0.19 24.61
C ASP A 139 -11.70 -0.17 23.98
N GLU A 140 -11.49 -0.88 22.87
CA GLU A 140 -10.22 -0.80 22.13
C GLU A 140 -10.01 0.57 21.48
N PHE A 141 -11.06 1.18 20.89
CA PHE A 141 -10.96 2.55 20.35
C PHE A 141 -10.68 3.57 21.45
N ALA A 142 -11.36 3.45 22.60
CA ALA A 142 -11.15 4.31 23.75
C ALA A 142 -9.72 4.19 24.30
N SER A 143 -9.21 2.96 24.47
CA SER A 143 -7.88 2.72 25.06
C SER A 143 -6.72 3.10 24.14
N ARG A 144 -6.84 2.88 22.82
CA ARG A 144 -5.75 3.16 21.87
C ARG A 144 -5.73 4.60 21.38
N HIS A 145 -6.90 5.23 21.24
CA HIS A 145 -7.04 6.51 20.55
C HIS A 145 -7.83 7.57 21.33
N GLY A 146 -8.36 7.25 22.51
CA GLY A 146 -9.09 8.22 23.34
C GLY A 146 -10.49 8.55 22.84
N TYR A 147 -11.07 7.73 21.96
CA TYR A 147 -12.40 7.95 21.39
C TYR A 147 -13.45 7.00 22.00
N PRO A 148 -14.10 7.36 23.12
CA PRO A 148 -15.12 6.53 23.74
C PRO A 148 -16.39 6.45 22.88
N GLY A 149 -17.03 5.28 22.87
CA GLY A 149 -18.30 5.04 22.15
C GLY A 149 -18.15 4.87 20.63
N VAL A 150 -16.93 4.89 20.10
CA VAL A 150 -16.63 4.64 18.70
C VAL A 150 -16.55 3.15 18.44
N ALA A 151 -17.45 2.66 17.60
CA ALA A 151 -17.55 1.25 17.24
C ALA A 151 -16.86 0.93 15.90
N GLY A 152 -16.42 1.96 15.17
CA GLY A 152 -15.71 1.83 13.91
C GLY A 152 -15.58 3.16 13.18
N ALA A 153 -14.69 3.20 12.20
CA ALA A 153 -14.51 4.36 11.34
C ALA A 153 -14.62 3.93 9.88
N ILE A 154 -15.42 4.67 9.11
CA ILE A 154 -15.59 4.49 7.67
C ILE A 154 -14.70 5.52 6.99
N ASP A 155 -14.10 5.15 5.86
CA ASP A 155 -13.05 5.89 5.15
C ASP A 155 -13.23 7.42 5.10
N GLY A 156 -12.11 8.13 5.16
CA GLY A 156 -12.05 9.59 5.17
C GLY A 156 -12.25 10.16 3.76
N SER A 157 -13.20 11.07 3.60
CA SER A 157 -13.37 11.86 2.39
C SER A 157 -12.69 13.22 2.54
N LEU A 158 -12.04 13.67 1.47
CA LEU A 158 -11.37 14.96 1.43
C LEU A 158 -12.32 15.98 0.77
N LEU A 159 -12.94 16.84 1.57
CA LEU A 159 -13.87 17.87 1.10
C LEU A 159 -13.09 19.16 0.79
N ALA A 160 -13.17 19.63 -0.45
CA ALA A 160 -12.62 20.93 -0.80
C ALA A 160 -13.39 22.04 -0.03
N ILE A 161 -12.65 23.00 0.51
CA ILE A 161 -13.22 24.15 1.21
C ILE A 161 -12.73 25.45 0.59
N GLU A 162 -13.48 26.51 0.82
CA GLU A 162 -12.97 27.87 0.60
C GLU A 162 -11.86 28.14 1.62
N CYS A 163 -10.71 28.61 1.15
CA CYS A 163 -9.54 28.80 2.01
C CYS A 163 -9.83 29.92 3.01
N PRO A 164 -9.71 29.71 4.33
CA PRO A 164 -9.70 30.81 5.27
C PRO A 164 -8.49 31.71 4.97
N ASP A 165 -8.69 33.02 4.91
CA ASP A 165 -7.73 34.02 4.38
C ASP A 165 -6.32 34.01 5.03
N LYS A 166 -6.05 33.20 6.06
CA LYS A 166 -4.79 33.21 6.84
C LYS A 166 -4.37 31.85 7.41
N PHE A 167 -4.57 30.72 6.71
CA PHE A 167 -4.08 29.44 7.24
C PHE A 167 -3.67 28.40 6.18
N ASP A 168 -2.38 28.09 6.13
CA ASP A 168 -1.81 27.08 5.22
C ASP A 168 -2.08 25.63 5.65
N GLY A 169 -2.60 25.39 6.86
CA GLY A 169 -2.81 24.04 7.38
C GLY A 169 -3.96 23.27 6.72
N PHE A 170 -4.69 23.87 5.78
CA PHE A 170 -5.78 23.21 5.04
C PHE A 170 -5.35 22.68 3.67
N TYR A 171 -4.10 22.83 3.24
CA TYR A 171 -3.69 22.34 1.92
C TYR A 171 -3.48 20.82 1.90
N CYS A 172 -4.20 20.13 1.02
CA CYS A 172 -3.98 18.70 0.77
C CYS A 172 -2.77 18.46 -0.14
N ARG A 173 -2.37 17.19 -0.30
CA ARG A 173 -1.29 16.76 -1.21
C ARG A 173 -1.47 17.24 -2.67
N LYS A 174 -2.72 17.52 -3.09
CA LYS A 174 -3.05 18.03 -4.43
C LYS A 174 -3.04 19.57 -4.51
N CYS A 175 -2.49 20.24 -3.50
CA CYS A 175 -2.32 21.69 -3.43
C CYS A 175 -3.61 22.50 -3.56
N TYR A 176 -4.71 22.00 -3.00
CA TYR A 176 -5.94 22.78 -2.79
C TYR A 176 -6.40 22.69 -1.33
N PRO A 177 -7.10 23.71 -0.80
CA PRO A 177 -7.65 23.72 0.55
C PRO A 177 -8.73 22.65 0.72
N ALA A 178 -8.59 21.78 1.72
CA ALA A 178 -9.53 20.71 1.98
C ALA A 178 -9.50 20.23 3.44
N LEU A 179 -10.63 19.69 3.88
CA LEU A 179 -10.78 19.02 5.17
C LEU A 179 -10.89 17.50 4.99
N ASN A 180 -10.17 16.76 5.82
CA ASN A 180 -10.42 15.33 6.00
C ASN A 180 -11.65 15.16 6.88
N VAL A 181 -12.72 14.61 6.33
CA VAL A 181 -13.92 14.24 7.07
C VAL A 181 -13.98 12.72 7.12
N GLN A 182 -14.10 12.16 8.31
CA GLN A 182 -14.24 10.73 8.52
C GLN A 182 -15.58 10.44 9.19
N ALA A 183 -16.34 9.49 8.65
CA ALA A 183 -17.58 9.06 9.27
C ALA A 183 -17.25 8.05 10.38
N VAL A 184 -17.74 8.32 11.58
CA VAL A 184 -17.52 7.46 12.75
C VAL A 184 -18.84 6.84 13.15
N LEU A 185 -18.87 5.53 13.34
CA LEU A 185 -20.07 4.82 13.77
C LEU A 185 -20.12 4.82 15.30
N LEU A 186 -21.10 5.54 15.84
CA LEU A 186 -21.40 5.60 17.26
C LEU A 186 -22.56 4.66 17.57
N ARG A 187 -22.46 3.90 18.67
CA ARG A 187 -23.59 3.11 19.15
C ARG A 187 -24.51 4.00 19.98
N THR A 188 -25.69 4.31 19.47
CA THR A 188 -26.74 4.94 20.28
C THR A 188 -27.21 3.93 21.33
N THR A 189 -27.12 4.31 22.60
CA THR A 189 -27.76 3.57 23.70
C THR A 189 -29.18 4.09 23.81
N SER A 190 -30.16 3.40 23.22
CA SER A 190 -31.55 3.60 23.65
C SER A 190 -31.67 2.99 25.04
N SER A 191 -31.84 3.87 26.03
CA SER A 191 -32.18 3.59 27.42
C SER A 191 -33.50 2.84 27.55
#